data_AF-A0A2R6KBZ6-F1
#
_entry.id   AF-A0A2R6KBZ6-F1
#
_cell.length_a   1.000
_cell.length_b   1.000
_cell.length_c   1.000
_cell.angle_alpha   90.00
_cell.angle_beta   90.00
_cell.angle_gamma   90.00
#
_symmetry.space_group_name_H-M   'P 1'
#
loop_
_entity.id
_entity.type
_entity.pdbx_description
1 polymer ?
#
loop_
_entity_poly.entity_id
_entity_poly.type
_entity_poly.pdbx_seq_one_letter_code
_entity_poly.pdbx_strand_id
1 'polypeptide(L)'
;MSEVWHDVREECERLDPEARLVTPVSGRPFGTETTFDDRVVVRFHDGGEERRLDRRQFEVLADRLDDGPIPLGELPAGVEPYAAVLSLAPEHVSDGETLSRSPDDAAAGESPHLVPPEEARTPPERVHDDALLLADLLERLDTEDPASLDTEALTDLYVLLSDVQRGADRVRSSVGEPLLDRLGPDQELHGRFGTVRRTTRERQRPKGDEAVLDALDEHGIPQEWVTGVDPDRLDVVVAVTDLTEDEVYDTDEQVYVRKTGVDEGEKFSRLQGLLDRVDELDEDAALHDDLVDLERRLDEALSTG
;
A
#
# COMPACT_ATOMS: atom_id res chain seq x y z
N MET A 1 30.99 5.36 24.86
CA MET A 1 30.11 5.69 23.72
C MET A 1 29.18 6.80 24.20
N SER A 2 28.71 7.69 23.32
CA SER A 2 27.64 8.63 23.70
C SER A 2 26.41 7.81 24.10
N GLU A 3 25.74 8.16 25.20
CA GLU A 3 24.54 7.48 25.70
C GLU A 3 23.41 7.52 24.67
N VAL A 4 23.16 8.70 24.09
CA VAL A 4 22.20 8.89 22.98
C VAL A 4 22.47 7.96 21.80
N TRP A 5 23.74 7.73 21.43
CA TRP A 5 24.05 6.85 20.31
C TRP A 5 23.82 5.38 20.64
N HIS A 6 24.14 4.98 21.88
CA HIS A 6 23.86 3.63 22.35
C HIS A 6 22.36 3.36 22.25
N ASP A 7 21.54 4.29 22.76
CA ASP A 7 20.09 4.13 22.77
C ASP A 7 19.50 4.12 21.36
N VAL A 8 19.91 5.05 20.48
CA VAL A 8 19.48 5.05 19.08
C VAL A 8 19.77 3.71 18.40
N ARG A 9 20.96 3.15 18.63
CA ARG A 9 21.34 1.85 18.08
C ARG A 9 20.49 0.73 18.65
N GLU A 10 20.34 0.65 19.97
CA GLU A 10 19.53 -0.37 20.64
C GLU A 10 18.09 -0.35 20.12
N GLU A 11 17.51 0.84 20.00
CA GLU A 11 16.15 1.01 19.51
C GLU A 11 16.02 0.60 18.04
N CYS A 12 16.98 0.95 17.18
CA CYS A 12 16.98 0.50 15.78
C CYS A 12 17.16 -1.02 15.64
N GLU A 13 17.94 -1.65 16.51
CA GLU A 13 18.14 -3.11 16.52
C GLU A 13 16.91 -3.86 17.08
N ARG A 14 16.09 -3.20 17.89
CA ARG A 14 14.86 -3.75 18.49
C ARG A 14 13.63 -3.60 17.58
N LEU A 15 13.69 -2.72 16.57
CA LEU A 15 12.58 -2.54 15.62
C LEU A 15 12.30 -3.84 14.87
N ASP A 16 11.01 -4.10 14.67
CA ASP A 16 10.58 -5.14 13.74
C ASP A 16 11.09 -4.80 12.33
N PRO A 17 11.72 -5.76 11.60
CA PRO A 17 12.22 -5.52 10.25
C PRO A 17 11.17 -5.02 9.25
N GLU A 18 9.90 -5.32 9.49
CA GLU A 18 8.77 -4.91 8.65
C GLU A 18 8.14 -3.57 9.11
N ALA A 19 8.52 -3.06 10.29
CA ALA A 19 8.12 -1.74 10.74
C ALA A 19 8.78 -0.65 9.88
N ARG A 20 8.11 0.50 9.77
CA ARG A 20 8.60 1.62 8.98
C ARG A 20 8.60 2.89 9.80
N LEU A 21 9.60 3.72 9.60
CA LEU A 21 9.58 5.10 10.03
C LEU A 21 9.12 5.99 8.88
N VAL A 22 8.44 7.08 9.19
CA VAL A 22 7.98 8.06 8.21
C VAL A 22 8.65 9.40 8.50
N THR A 23 9.21 10.03 7.47
CA THR A 23 9.80 11.36 7.64
C THR A 23 8.72 12.38 8.04
N PRO A 24 8.95 13.24 9.06
CA PRO A 24 7.90 14.06 9.66
C PRO A 24 7.21 15.04 8.71
N VAL A 25 7.91 15.56 7.70
CA VAL A 25 7.42 16.58 6.76
C VAL A 25 7.17 15.99 5.39
N SER A 26 8.14 15.27 4.86
CA SER A 26 8.06 14.72 3.51
C SER A 26 7.21 13.45 3.42
N GLY A 27 6.83 12.84 4.55
CA GLY A 27 5.95 11.68 4.59
C GLY A 27 6.53 10.44 3.91
N ARG A 28 7.86 10.38 3.75
CA ARG A 28 8.55 9.32 3.03
C ARG A 28 8.79 8.14 3.97
N PRO A 29 8.26 6.94 3.66
CA PRO A 29 8.51 5.76 4.47
C PRO A 29 9.92 5.21 4.26
N PHE A 30 10.60 4.84 5.34
CA PHE A 30 11.91 4.21 5.34
C PHE A 30 12.04 3.16 6.46
N GLY A 31 12.90 2.16 6.25
CA GLY A 31 13.24 1.15 7.25
C GLY A 31 14.73 1.18 7.61
N THR A 32 15.07 0.63 8.77
CA THR A 32 16.46 0.41 9.19
C THR A 32 16.99 -0.91 8.59
N GLU A 33 17.99 -0.84 7.70
CA GLU A 33 18.57 -2.04 7.08
C GLU A 33 19.68 -2.65 7.93
N THR A 34 20.59 -1.82 8.45
CA THR A 34 21.74 -2.30 9.22
C THR A 34 22.28 -1.21 10.12
N THR A 35 22.60 -1.58 11.36
CA THR A 35 23.24 -0.68 12.33
C THR A 35 24.73 -1.03 12.48
N PHE A 36 25.57 0.02 12.52
CA PHE A 36 27.02 -0.07 12.72
C PHE A 36 27.43 0.69 13.99
N ASP A 37 28.71 0.63 14.38
CA ASP A 37 29.22 1.35 15.55
C ASP A 37 29.23 2.89 15.40
N ASP A 38 29.14 3.40 14.17
CA ASP A 38 29.26 4.83 13.84
C ASP A 38 28.13 5.39 12.96
N ARG A 39 27.19 4.55 12.51
CA ARG A 39 26.08 4.94 11.64
C ARG A 39 24.96 3.91 11.60
N VAL A 40 23.77 4.33 11.20
CA VAL A 40 22.65 3.46 10.78
C VAL A 40 22.47 3.61 9.28
N VAL A 41 22.26 2.51 8.56
CA VAL A 41 21.87 2.51 7.15
C VAL A 41 20.37 2.33 7.07
N VAL A 42 19.70 3.27 6.40
CA VAL A 42 18.26 3.26 6.18
C VAL A 42 17.94 3.21 4.70
N ARG A 43 16.79 2.62 4.37
CA ARG A 43 16.30 2.54 2.99
C ARG A 43 14.91 3.09 2.86
N PHE A 44 14.73 3.99 1.90
CA PHE A 44 13.43 4.55 1.57
C PHE A 44 12.64 3.62 0.64
N HIS A 45 11.36 3.38 0.96
CA HIS A 45 10.51 2.46 0.20
C HIS A 45 9.83 3.11 -1.02
N ASP A 46 9.81 4.45 -1.09
CA ASP A 46 9.22 5.19 -2.22
C ASP A 46 10.11 5.19 -3.48
N GLY A 47 11.43 5.06 -3.32
CA GLY A 47 12.40 5.09 -4.43
C GLY A 47 13.56 4.11 -4.32
N GLY A 48 13.66 3.35 -3.22
CA GLY A 48 14.78 2.44 -2.97
C GLY A 48 16.11 3.14 -2.65
N GLU A 49 16.06 4.43 -2.33
CA GLU A 49 17.23 5.23 -1.94
C GLU A 49 17.80 4.72 -0.61
N GLU A 50 19.08 4.36 -0.60
CA GLU A 50 19.83 4.07 0.63
C GLU A 50 20.44 5.36 1.18
N ARG A 51 20.33 5.57 2.50
CA ARG A 51 20.93 6.70 3.20
C ARG A 51 21.67 6.26 4.44
N ARG A 52 22.80 6.92 4.71
CA ARG A 52 23.62 6.71 5.89
C ARG A 52 23.33 7.80 6.90
N LEU A 53 22.93 7.40 8.11
CA LEU A 53 22.68 8.28 9.23
C LEU A 53 23.87 8.19 10.20
N ASP A 54 24.74 9.20 10.19
CA ASP A 54 25.99 9.20 10.94
C ASP A 54 25.76 9.53 12.42
N ARG A 55 26.43 8.79 13.32
CA ARG A 55 26.40 9.01 14.78
C ARG A 55 26.58 10.47 15.17
N ARG A 56 27.54 11.16 14.54
CA ARG A 56 27.85 12.56 14.86
C ARG A 56 26.66 13.50 14.65
N GLN A 57 25.80 13.20 13.68
CA GLN A 57 24.63 14.03 13.41
C GLN A 57 23.52 13.78 14.45
N PHE A 58 23.40 12.55 14.96
CA PHE A 58 22.54 12.28 16.12
C PHE A 58 23.02 13.02 17.36
N GLU A 59 24.32 12.97 17.65
CA GLU A 59 24.93 13.69 18.78
C GLU A 59 24.67 15.21 18.66
N VAL A 60 24.88 15.80 17.48
CA VAL A 60 24.61 17.23 17.24
C VAL A 60 23.12 17.57 17.39
N LEU A 61 22.22 16.71 16.92
CA LEU A 61 20.79 16.93 17.03
C LEU A 61 20.33 16.86 18.49
N ALA A 62 20.84 15.89 19.26
CA ALA A 62 20.55 15.76 20.69
C ALA A 62 21.12 16.94 21.50
N ASP A 63 22.36 17.35 21.25
CA ASP A 63 22.95 18.53 21.89
C ASP A 63 22.11 19.79 21.64
N ARG A 64 21.50 19.92 20.45
CA ARG A 64 20.61 21.04 20.13
C ARG A 64 19.28 20.98 20.91
N LEU A 65 18.80 19.79 21.24
CA LEU A 65 17.57 19.61 22.02
C LEU A 65 17.75 20.01 23.49
N ASP A 66 19.00 20.06 23.99
CA ASP A 66 19.33 20.61 25.31
C ASP A 66 19.11 22.12 25.39
N ASP A 67 19.23 22.83 24.26
CA ASP A 67 18.94 24.26 24.15
C ASP A 67 17.44 24.55 23.99
N GLY A 68 16.65 23.54 23.65
CA GLY A 68 15.19 23.59 23.56
C GLY A 68 14.58 22.76 22.42
N PRO A 69 13.24 22.66 22.36
CA PRO A 69 12.54 21.85 21.37
C PRO A 69 12.79 22.31 19.93
N ILE A 70 12.78 21.37 18.98
CA ILE A 70 12.98 21.63 17.55
C ILE A 70 11.67 21.40 16.79
N PRO A 71 11.15 22.40 16.06
CA PRO A 71 10.00 22.21 15.18
C PRO A 71 10.36 21.31 14.00
N LEU A 72 9.60 20.24 13.81
CA LEU A 72 9.79 19.27 12.74
C LEU A 72 9.38 19.82 11.37
N GLY A 73 8.35 20.67 11.31
CA GLY A 73 7.79 21.24 10.08
C GLY A 73 8.75 22.05 9.21
N GLU A 74 9.91 22.45 9.74
CA GLU A 74 10.94 23.21 9.04
C GLU A 74 12.22 22.40 8.79
N LEU A 75 12.24 21.12 9.14
CA LEU A 75 13.43 20.29 8.99
C LEU A 75 13.75 20.09 7.49
N PRO A 76 15.02 20.28 7.10
CA PRO A 76 15.46 19.88 5.77
C PRO A 76 15.28 18.36 5.58
N ALA A 77 14.93 17.93 4.37
CA ALA A 77 14.70 16.52 4.04
C ALA A 77 15.90 15.58 4.31
N GLY A 78 17.11 16.13 4.45
CA GLY A 78 18.29 15.39 4.87
C GLY A 78 18.33 15.06 6.37
N VAL A 79 17.66 15.88 7.20
CA VAL A 79 17.65 15.82 8.67
C VAL A 79 16.44 15.06 9.19
N GLU A 80 15.32 15.09 8.47
CA GLU A 80 14.08 14.40 8.84
C GLU A 80 14.28 12.94 9.33
N PRO A 81 15.08 12.08 8.67
CA PRO A 81 15.28 10.70 9.14
C PRO A 81 16.01 10.62 10.49
N TYR A 82 16.90 11.57 10.77
CA TYR A 82 17.56 11.64 12.09
C TYR A 82 16.56 11.98 13.18
N ALA A 83 15.64 12.91 12.94
CA ALA A 83 14.61 13.27 13.90
C ALA A 83 13.64 12.11 14.16
N ALA A 84 13.20 11.42 13.09
CA ALA A 84 12.34 10.25 13.21
C ALA A 84 13.02 9.10 13.99
N VAL A 85 14.28 8.77 13.67
CA VAL A 85 15.03 7.74 14.43
C VAL A 85 15.29 8.18 15.87
N LEU A 86 15.71 9.43 16.10
CA LEU A 86 16.00 9.93 17.45
C LEU A 86 14.75 9.93 18.34
N SER A 87 13.56 10.13 17.77
CA SER A 87 12.30 10.08 18.52
C SER A 87 11.95 8.71 19.09
N LEU A 88 12.67 7.64 18.73
CA LEU A 88 12.53 6.32 19.36
C LEU A 88 13.30 6.20 20.68
N ALA A 89 14.33 7.04 20.88
CA ALA A 89 15.22 6.93 22.01
C ALA A 89 14.53 7.36 23.33
N PRO A 90 14.87 6.73 24.48
CA PRO A 90 14.16 6.84 25.76
C PRO A 90 14.17 8.23 26.43
N GLU A 91 14.90 9.20 25.90
CA GLU A 91 14.93 10.57 26.44
C GLU A 91 14.25 11.59 25.52
N HIS A 92 13.75 11.16 24.36
CA HIS A 92 13.26 12.03 23.31
C HIS A 92 11.77 11.80 23.07
N VAL A 93 11.02 12.88 22.94
CA VAL A 93 9.57 12.86 22.68
C VAL A 93 9.27 13.66 21.43
N SER A 94 8.49 13.05 20.53
CA SER A 94 7.86 13.74 19.41
C SER A 94 6.35 13.74 19.57
N ASP A 95 5.73 14.90 19.39
CA ASP A 95 4.27 15.04 19.25
C ASP A 95 3.81 15.07 17.78
N GLY A 96 4.74 14.83 16.84
CA GLY A 96 4.52 14.92 15.40
C GLY A 96 4.81 16.29 14.80
N GLU A 97 4.81 17.35 15.60
CA GLU A 97 5.13 18.73 15.17
C GLU A 97 6.47 19.21 15.71
N THR A 98 6.87 18.73 16.90
CA THR A 98 8.06 19.15 17.64
C THR A 98 8.77 17.94 18.22
N LEU A 99 10.11 17.94 18.15
CA LEU A 99 10.96 17.01 18.87
C LEU A 99 11.57 17.71 20.10
N SER A 100 11.54 17.06 21.25
CA SER A 100 12.06 17.59 22.51
C SER A 100 12.76 16.51 23.33
N ARG A 101 13.61 16.91 24.28
CA ARG A 101 14.17 16.01 25.29
C ARG A 101 13.27 16.06 26.54
N SER A 102 12.62 14.95 26.86
CA SER A 102 11.83 14.81 28.09
C SER A 102 11.96 13.37 28.62
N PRO A 103 12.94 13.09 29.50
CA PRO A 103 13.13 11.75 30.05
C PRO A 103 11.96 11.25 30.90
N ASP A 104 11.14 12.16 31.44
CA ASP A 104 9.98 11.81 32.28
C ASP A 104 8.74 11.43 31.45
N ASP A 105 8.65 11.91 30.21
CA ASP A 105 7.50 11.69 29.32
C ASP A 105 7.80 10.72 28.16
N ALA A 106 9.07 10.40 27.91
CA ALA A 106 9.48 9.53 26.83
C ALA A 106 9.18 8.06 27.12
N ALA A 107 8.63 7.38 26.11
CA ALA A 107 8.45 5.94 26.08
C ALA A 107 9.35 5.37 24.99
N ALA A 108 10.37 4.60 25.39
CA ALA A 108 11.30 3.98 24.45
C ALA A 108 10.54 3.16 23.40
N GLY A 109 10.83 3.41 22.13
CA GLY A 109 10.20 2.70 21.03
C GLY A 109 8.85 3.23 20.59
N GLU A 110 8.29 4.23 21.28
CA GLU A 110 7.06 4.88 20.87
C GLU A 110 7.39 6.17 20.12
N SER A 111 6.94 6.26 18.87
CA SER A 111 7.09 7.48 18.06
C SER A 111 5.88 7.64 17.15
N PRO A 112 5.34 8.88 16.99
CA PRO A 112 4.30 9.15 15.99
C PRO A 112 4.79 8.95 14.55
N HIS A 113 6.10 8.79 14.37
CA HIS A 113 6.73 8.51 13.08
C HIS A 113 6.92 7.01 12.84
N LEU A 114 6.72 6.17 13.85
CA LEU A 114 6.77 4.72 13.73
C LEU A 114 5.43 4.19 13.26
N VAL A 115 5.45 3.53 12.11
CA VAL A 115 4.32 2.78 11.54
C VAL A 115 4.58 1.30 11.79
N PRO A 116 3.73 0.63 12.58
CA PRO A 116 3.94 -0.76 12.92
C PRO A 116 3.74 -1.68 11.69
N PRO A 117 4.31 -2.90 11.69
CA PRO A 117 4.28 -3.81 10.54
C PRO A 117 2.89 -4.01 9.92
N GLU A 118 1.86 -4.16 10.76
CA GLU A 118 0.49 -4.39 10.34
C GLU A 118 -0.09 -3.25 9.50
N GLU A 119 0.38 -2.01 9.73
CA GLU A 119 -0.01 -0.81 9.01
C GLU A 119 0.96 -0.49 7.86
N ALA A 120 2.24 -0.83 8.03
CA ALA A 120 3.32 -0.52 7.12
C ALA A 120 3.17 -1.18 5.73
N ARG A 121 2.58 -2.39 5.66
CA ARG A 121 2.45 -3.16 4.40
C ARG A 121 1.90 -2.34 3.23
N THR A 122 2.63 -2.33 2.13
CA THR A 122 2.27 -1.74 0.84
C THR A 122 1.05 -2.45 0.22
N PRO A 123 0.35 -1.83 -0.75
CA PRO A 123 -0.78 -2.49 -1.39
C PRO A 123 -0.44 -3.87 -2.03
N PRO A 124 0.70 -4.07 -2.71
CA PRO A 124 1.08 -5.41 -3.19
C PRO A 124 1.37 -6.42 -2.08
N GLU A 125 2.05 -6.02 -1.00
CA GLU A 125 2.33 -6.89 0.15
C GLU A 125 1.02 -7.37 0.81
N ARG A 126 0.07 -6.46 1.04
CA ARG A 126 -1.25 -6.83 1.59
C ARG A 126 -1.97 -7.85 0.72
N VAL A 127 -2.00 -7.64 -0.59
CA VAL A 127 -2.63 -8.60 -1.51
C VAL A 127 -1.96 -9.97 -1.44
N HIS A 128 -0.64 -10.00 -1.34
CA HIS A 128 0.11 -11.24 -1.20
C HIS A 128 -0.25 -11.97 0.10
N ASP A 129 -0.14 -11.30 1.24
CA ASP A 129 -0.35 -11.91 2.56
C ASP A 129 -1.81 -12.34 2.75
N ASP A 130 -2.76 -11.48 2.39
CA ASP A 130 -4.19 -11.79 2.49
C ASP A 130 -4.59 -12.93 1.55
N ALA A 131 -3.93 -13.06 0.38
CA ALA A 131 -4.17 -14.17 -0.53
C ALA A 131 -3.61 -15.51 0.00
N LEU A 132 -2.49 -15.49 0.71
CA LEU A 132 -1.97 -16.68 1.40
C LEU A 132 -2.89 -17.13 2.54
N LEU A 133 -3.38 -16.18 3.35
CA LEU A 133 -4.37 -16.46 4.39
C LEU A 133 -5.68 -17.00 3.81
N LEU A 134 -6.15 -16.43 2.69
CA LEU A 134 -7.32 -16.93 2.00
C LEU A 134 -7.10 -18.34 1.44
N ALA A 135 -5.92 -18.64 0.89
CA ALA A 135 -5.59 -19.98 0.40
C ALA A 135 -5.63 -21.01 1.56
N ASP A 136 -4.98 -20.72 2.69
CA ASP A 136 -5.04 -21.55 3.89
C ASP A 136 -6.48 -21.78 4.37
N LEU A 137 -7.28 -20.70 4.45
CA LEU A 137 -8.66 -20.83 4.89
C LEU A 137 -9.48 -21.73 3.94
N LEU A 138 -9.33 -21.55 2.63
CA LEU A 138 -10.03 -22.37 1.64
C LEU A 138 -9.63 -23.85 1.73
N GLU A 139 -8.35 -24.15 1.98
CA GLU A 139 -7.86 -25.52 2.19
C GLU A 139 -8.45 -26.14 3.46
N ARG A 140 -8.53 -25.39 4.56
CA ARG A 140 -9.06 -25.89 5.84
C ARG A 140 -10.57 -26.09 5.85
N LEU A 141 -11.32 -25.30 5.08
CA LEU A 141 -12.79 -25.41 5.05
C LEU A 141 -13.27 -26.71 4.38
N ASP A 142 -12.47 -27.29 3.47
CA ASP A 142 -12.73 -28.59 2.79
C ASP A 142 -14.18 -28.75 2.29
N THR A 143 -14.83 -27.63 1.93
CA THR A 143 -16.21 -27.61 1.42
C THR A 143 -16.34 -26.58 0.31
N GLU A 144 -16.92 -27.01 -0.79
CA GLU A 144 -17.25 -26.14 -1.92
C GLU A 144 -18.62 -25.45 -1.75
N ASP A 145 -19.37 -25.79 -0.70
CA ASP A 145 -20.70 -25.24 -0.41
C ASP A 145 -20.67 -24.28 0.79
N PRO A 146 -20.68 -22.95 0.57
CA PRO A 146 -20.75 -21.97 1.65
C PRO A 146 -21.97 -22.14 2.57
N ALA A 147 -23.08 -22.71 2.09
CA ALA A 147 -24.28 -22.89 2.92
C ALA A 147 -24.09 -23.93 4.04
N SER A 148 -23.06 -24.76 3.94
CA SER A 148 -22.69 -25.76 4.95
C SER A 148 -21.85 -25.18 6.10
N LEU A 149 -21.30 -23.97 5.91
CA LEU A 149 -20.43 -23.31 6.87
C LEU A 149 -21.24 -22.62 7.99
N ASP A 150 -20.64 -22.53 9.17
CA ASP A 150 -21.20 -21.71 10.24
C ASP A 150 -20.99 -20.21 9.99
N THR A 151 -21.63 -19.37 10.81
CA THR A 151 -21.60 -17.92 10.63
C THR A 151 -20.20 -17.33 10.86
N GLU A 152 -19.38 -17.93 11.72
CA GLU A 152 -18.02 -17.46 11.99
C GLU A 152 -17.14 -17.70 10.75
N ALA A 153 -17.13 -18.92 10.24
CA ALA A 153 -16.39 -19.29 9.03
C ALA A 153 -16.85 -18.50 7.80
N LEU A 154 -18.16 -18.26 7.63
CA LEU A 154 -18.69 -17.40 6.58
C LEU A 154 -18.22 -15.95 6.71
N THR A 155 -18.12 -15.44 7.95
CA THR A 155 -17.67 -14.08 8.21
C THR A 155 -16.20 -13.93 7.85
N ASP A 156 -15.36 -14.85 8.32
CA ASP A 156 -13.91 -14.86 8.04
C ASP A 156 -13.64 -14.97 6.54
N LEU A 157 -14.32 -15.91 5.87
CA LEU A 157 -14.20 -16.08 4.43
C LEU A 157 -14.64 -14.82 3.67
N TYR A 158 -15.75 -14.20 4.07
CA TYR A 158 -16.23 -12.97 3.43
C TYR A 158 -15.25 -11.80 3.58
N VAL A 159 -14.68 -11.62 4.78
CA VAL A 159 -13.71 -10.55 5.05
C VAL A 159 -12.47 -10.74 4.19
N LEU A 160 -11.83 -11.92 4.22
CA LEU A 160 -10.63 -12.18 3.44
C LEU A 160 -10.88 -12.09 1.92
N LEU A 161 -12.01 -12.60 1.42
CA LEU A 161 -12.39 -12.44 0.02
C LEU A 161 -12.55 -10.96 -0.37
N SER A 162 -13.19 -10.17 0.49
CA SER A 162 -13.38 -8.73 0.27
C SER A 162 -12.04 -8.00 0.26
N ASP A 163 -11.13 -8.31 1.17
CA ASP A 163 -9.83 -7.65 1.27
C ASP A 163 -8.92 -8.00 0.09
N VAL A 164 -8.82 -9.28 -0.27
CA VAL A 164 -8.11 -9.73 -1.47
C VAL A 164 -8.71 -9.09 -2.73
N GLN A 165 -10.04 -9.05 -2.87
CA GLN A 165 -10.69 -8.43 -4.03
C GLN A 165 -10.34 -6.94 -4.15
N ARG A 166 -10.51 -6.17 -3.08
CA ARG A 166 -10.28 -4.72 -3.09
C ARG A 166 -8.81 -4.38 -3.24
N GLY A 167 -7.93 -5.12 -2.55
CA GLY A 167 -6.49 -4.98 -2.68
C GLY A 167 -6.02 -5.28 -4.10
N ALA A 168 -6.45 -6.41 -4.67
CA ALA A 168 -6.09 -6.80 -6.02
C ALA A 168 -6.62 -5.79 -7.04
N ASP A 169 -7.81 -5.22 -6.85
CA ASP A 169 -8.35 -4.19 -7.75
C ASP A 169 -7.55 -2.88 -7.68
N ARG A 170 -7.09 -2.48 -6.49
CA ARG A 170 -6.20 -1.33 -6.31
C ARG A 170 -4.86 -1.53 -7.02
N VAL A 171 -4.21 -2.68 -6.82
CA VAL A 171 -2.94 -3.01 -7.50
C VAL A 171 -3.15 -3.14 -9.01
N ARG A 172 -4.24 -3.78 -9.45
CA ARG A 172 -4.59 -3.87 -10.88
C ARG A 172 -4.75 -2.49 -11.51
N SER A 173 -5.34 -1.53 -10.79
CA SER A 173 -5.53 -0.17 -11.25
C SER A 173 -4.20 0.58 -11.40
N SER A 174 -3.27 0.46 -10.43
CA SER A 174 -1.94 1.08 -10.54
C SER A 174 -1.06 0.47 -11.64
N VAL A 175 -1.28 -0.80 -12.00
CA VAL A 175 -0.65 -1.43 -13.18
C VAL A 175 -1.27 -0.92 -14.49
N GLY A 176 -2.56 -0.56 -14.47
CA GLY A 176 -3.29 -0.09 -15.64
C GLY A 176 -2.75 1.21 -16.24
N GLU A 177 -2.36 2.17 -15.40
CA GLU A 177 -1.85 3.47 -15.83
C GLU A 177 -0.58 3.34 -16.70
N PRO A 178 0.52 2.71 -16.26
CA PRO A 178 1.68 2.49 -17.12
C PRO A 178 1.37 1.66 -18.37
N LEU A 179 0.40 0.75 -18.32
CA LEU A 179 0.00 -0.02 -19.51
C LEU A 179 -0.67 0.86 -20.56
N LEU A 180 -1.46 1.87 -20.16
CA LEU A 180 -2.08 2.81 -21.10
C LEU A 180 -1.05 3.66 -21.84
N ASP A 181 0.05 4.04 -21.18
CA ASP A 181 1.17 4.75 -21.82
C ASP A 181 1.85 3.91 -22.92
N ARG A 182 1.75 2.58 -22.80
CA ARG A 182 2.37 1.62 -23.73
C ARG A 182 1.41 1.11 -24.80
N LEU A 183 0.11 1.27 -24.60
CA LEU A 183 -0.94 0.81 -25.51
C LEU A 183 -1.37 1.94 -26.45
N GLY A 184 -1.04 1.79 -27.74
CA GLY A 184 -1.61 2.61 -28.79
C GLY A 184 -3.13 2.42 -28.93
N PRO A 185 -3.81 3.31 -29.67
CA PRO A 185 -5.22 3.13 -30.03
C PRO A 185 -5.44 1.75 -30.67
N ASP A 186 -6.45 1.02 -30.21
CA ASP A 186 -6.84 -0.32 -30.70
C ASP A 186 -5.79 -1.44 -30.61
N GLN A 187 -4.69 -1.21 -29.89
CA GLN A 187 -3.64 -2.20 -29.71
C GLN A 187 -3.98 -3.21 -28.60
N GLU A 188 -3.58 -4.46 -28.81
CA GLU A 188 -3.55 -5.49 -27.78
C GLU A 188 -2.11 -5.79 -27.34
N LEU A 189 -1.93 -6.12 -26.06
CA LEU A 189 -0.70 -6.67 -25.52
C LEU A 189 -0.98 -8.05 -24.93
N HIS A 190 -0.20 -9.02 -25.35
CA HIS A 190 -0.23 -10.37 -24.84
C HIS A 190 0.93 -10.57 -23.86
N GLY A 191 0.60 -10.96 -22.63
CA GLY A 191 1.55 -11.42 -21.63
C GLY A 191 1.37 -12.91 -21.37
N ARG A 192 2.21 -13.49 -20.52
CA ARG A 192 2.21 -14.93 -20.22
C ARG A 192 0.83 -15.47 -19.79
N PHE A 193 0.07 -14.71 -19.02
CA PHE A 193 -1.17 -15.17 -18.39
C PHE A 193 -2.45 -14.65 -19.06
N GLY A 194 -2.33 -13.91 -20.17
CA GLY A 194 -3.50 -13.37 -20.87
C GLY A 194 -3.21 -12.16 -21.74
N THR A 195 -4.29 -11.57 -22.25
CA THR A 195 -4.25 -10.46 -23.21
C THR A 195 -5.05 -9.28 -22.68
N VAL A 196 -4.53 -8.08 -22.90
CA VAL A 196 -5.20 -6.82 -22.58
C VAL A 196 -5.27 -5.90 -23.80
N ARG A 197 -6.27 -5.01 -23.82
CA ARG A 197 -6.48 -4.00 -24.86
C ARG A 197 -6.84 -2.65 -24.24
N ARG A 198 -6.42 -1.55 -24.88
CA ARG A 198 -6.95 -0.21 -24.59
C ARG A 198 -8.42 -0.13 -25.02
N THR A 199 -9.29 0.24 -24.10
CA THR A 199 -10.72 0.46 -24.37
C THR A 199 -11.10 1.86 -23.92
N THR A 200 -11.92 2.52 -24.72
CA THR A 200 -12.55 3.79 -24.38
C THR A 200 -14.00 3.52 -24.00
N ARG A 201 -14.45 4.13 -22.91
CA ARG A 201 -15.86 4.21 -22.54
C ARG A 201 -16.23 5.67 -22.38
N GLU A 202 -17.21 6.10 -23.15
CA GLU A 202 -17.84 7.41 -22.98
C GLU A 202 -18.92 7.30 -21.91
N ARG A 203 -18.99 8.29 -21.02
CA ARG A 203 -20.09 8.49 -20.10
C ARG A 203 -20.65 9.87 -20.31
N GLN A 204 -21.94 9.95 -20.63
CA GLN A 204 -22.66 11.21 -20.65
C GLN A 204 -23.22 11.48 -19.26
N ARG A 205 -23.15 12.73 -18.81
CA ARG A 205 -23.78 13.21 -17.59
C ARG A 205 -24.46 14.55 -17.89
N PRO A 206 -25.68 14.80 -17.39
CA PRO A 206 -26.28 16.10 -17.59
C PRO A 206 -25.35 17.18 -17.04
N LYS A 207 -25.28 18.30 -17.77
CA LYS A 207 -24.62 19.50 -17.28
C LYS A 207 -25.31 20.01 -16.02
N GLY A 208 -24.64 20.91 -15.31
CA GLY A 208 -25.25 21.56 -14.14
C GLY A 208 -26.59 22.21 -14.48
N ASP A 209 -27.51 22.22 -13.51
CA ASP A 209 -28.91 22.62 -13.71
C ASP A 209 -29.07 23.95 -14.45
N GLU A 210 -28.30 24.97 -14.10
CA GLU A 210 -28.31 26.28 -14.74
C GLU A 210 -27.98 26.19 -16.24
N ALA A 211 -26.92 25.46 -16.61
CA ALA A 211 -26.50 25.31 -18.00
C ALA A 211 -27.53 24.54 -18.84
N VAL A 212 -28.18 23.54 -18.25
CA VAL A 212 -29.24 22.78 -18.93
C VAL A 212 -30.48 23.65 -19.14
N LEU A 213 -30.91 24.38 -18.10
CA LEU A 213 -32.08 25.26 -18.19
C LEU A 213 -31.86 26.41 -19.16
N ASP A 214 -30.67 27.02 -19.18
CA ASP A 214 -30.30 28.06 -20.14
C ASP A 214 -30.36 27.54 -21.59
N ALA A 215 -29.89 26.31 -21.82
CA ALA A 215 -29.99 25.67 -23.14
C ALA A 215 -31.46 25.42 -23.54
N LEU A 216 -32.31 24.98 -22.61
CA LEU A 216 -33.75 24.84 -22.89
C LEU A 216 -34.39 26.19 -23.26
N ASP A 217 -34.07 27.25 -22.53
CA ASP A 217 -34.59 28.59 -22.77
C ASP A 217 -34.15 29.18 -24.12
N GLU A 218 -32.89 28.94 -24.53
CA GLU A 218 -32.36 29.38 -25.83
C GLU A 218 -33.13 28.76 -27.02
N HIS A 219 -33.57 27.51 -26.85
CA HIS A 219 -34.39 26.79 -27.83
C HIS A 219 -35.90 27.00 -27.63
N GLY A 220 -36.32 27.80 -26.65
CA GLY A 220 -37.73 28.07 -26.34
C GLY A 220 -38.49 26.86 -25.81
N ILE A 221 -37.77 25.90 -25.21
CA ILE A 221 -38.32 24.66 -24.65
C ILE A 221 -38.75 24.94 -23.20
N PRO A 222 -40.01 24.64 -22.82
CA PRO A 222 -40.47 24.90 -21.47
C PRO A 222 -39.71 24.08 -20.42
N GLN A 223 -39.07 24.75 -19.46
CA GLN A 223 -38.34 24.11 -18.35
C GLN A 223 -39.17 23.08 -17.57
N GLU A 224 -40.51 23.21 -17.53
CA GLU A 224 -41.37 22.25 -16.85
C GLU A 224 -41.35 20.84 -17.48
N TRP A 225 -40.82 20.67 -18.69
CA TRP A 225 -40.69 19.37 -19.34
C TRP A 225 -39.61 18.49 -18.70
N VAL A 226 -38.65 19.09 -17.98
CA VAL A 226 -37.55 18.43 -17.27
C VAL A 226 -37.68 18.75 -15.77
N THR A 227 -38.33 17.87 -15.00
CA THR A 227 -38.56 18.11 -13.57
C THR A 227 -37.32 17.72 -12.76
N GLY A 228 -36.47 18.71 -12.46
CA GLY A 228 -35.08 18.43 -12.09
C GLY A 228 -34.34 17.89 -13.31
N VAL A 229 -33.04 18.16 -13.43
CA VAL A 229 -32.20 17.74 -14.57
C VAL A 229 -32.05 16.21 -14.55
N ASP A 230 -33.13 15.54 -14.92
CA ASP A 230 -33.34 14.11 -14.94
C ASP A 230 -32.91 13.58 -16.30
N PRO A 231 -31.89 12.72 -16.37
CA PRO A 231 -31.32 12.24 -17.63
C PRO A 231 -32.37 11.61 -18.56
N ASP A 232 -33.25 10.76 -18.00
CA ASP A 232 -34.25 10.04 -18.80
C ASP A 232 -35.23 10.99 -19.51
N ARG A 233 -35.56 12.13 -18.91
CA ARG A 233 -36.41 13.16 -19.55
C ARG A 233 -35.65 14.03 -20.52
N LEU A 234 -34.41 14.37 -20.20
CA LEU A 234 -33.52 15.12 -21.08
C LEU A 234 -33.33 14.38 -22.41
N ASP A 235 -33.14 13.06 -22.36
CA ASP A 235 -33.06 12.22 -23.56
C ASP A 235 -34.32 12.33 -24.43
N VAL A 236 -35.50 12.35 -23.80
CA VAL A 236 -36.77 12.52 -24.53
C VAL A 236 -36.87 13.91 -25.15
N VAL A 237 -36.48 14.97 -24.42
CA VAL A 237 -36.52 16.35 -24.91
C VAL A 237 -35.56 16.53 -26.08
N VAL A 238 -34.31 16.07 -25.95
CA VAL A 238 -33.32 16.09 -27.03
C VAL A 238 -33.84 15.32 -28.26
N ALA A 239 -34.49 14.17 -28.07
CA ALA A 239 -35.00 13.37 -29.19
C ALA A 239 -36.17 14.01 -29.96
N VAL A 240 -36.92 14.95 -29.36
CA VAL A 240 -38.13 15.54 -29.95
C VAL A 240 -38.03 17.05 -30.23
N THR A 241 -36.87 17.65 -29.99
CA THR A 241 -36.61 19.08 -30.17
C THR A 241 -35.34 19.30 -31.00
N ASP A 242 -35.00 20.57 -31.29
CA ASP A 242 -33.75 20.94 -31.96
C ASP A 242 -32.56 21.09 -30.98
N LEU A 243 -32.77 20.75 -29.70
CA LEU A 243 -31.74 20.71 -28.67
C LEU A 243 -30.79 19.53 -28.93
N THR A 244 -29.49 19.78 -28.88
CA THR A 244 -28.46 18.75 -29.10
C THR A 244 -27.97 18.14 -27.80
N GLU A 245 -27.47 16.90 -27.86
CA GLU A 245 -26.90 16.21 -26.69
C GLU A 245 -25.74 17.02 -26.08
N ASP A 246 -24.85 17.58 -26.90
CA ASP A 246 -23.70 18.38 -26.44
C ASP A 246 -24.08 19.68 -25.74
N GLU A 247 -25.30 20.18 -25.91
CA GLU A 247 -25.78 21.38 -25.21
C GLU A 247 -26.16 21.08 -23.77
N VAL A 248 -26.68 19.88 -23.48
CA VAL A 248 -27.22 19.51 -22.17
C VAL A 248 -26.46 18.40 -21.45
N TYR A 249 -25.60 17.67 -22.14
CA TYR A 249 -24.74 16.64 -21.58
C TYR A 249 -23.26 17.04 -21.68
N ASP A 250 -22.52 16.79 -20.60
CA ASP A 250 -21.07 16.67 -20.63
C ASP A 250 -20.71 15.22 -20.95
N THR A 251 -19.84 15.01 -21.94
CA THR A 251 -19.31 13.69 -22.29
C THR A 251 -17.90 13.53 -21.71
N ASP A 252 -17.77 12.62 -20.76
CA ASP A 252 -16.48 12.22 -20.19
C ASP A 252 -15.96 10.96 -20.88
N GLU A 253 -14.79 11.05 -21.52
CA GLU A 253 -14.09 9.89 -22.07
C GLU A 253 -13.23 9.22 -20.98
N GLN A 254 -13.56 7.97 -20.64
CA GLN A 254 -12.73 7.14 -19.77
C GLN A 254 -11.95 6.11 -20.60
N VAL A 255 -10.62 6.26 -20.64
CA VAL A 255 -9.72 5.27 -21.21
C VAL A 255 -9.29 4.28 -20.12
N TYR A 256 -9.39 2.98 -20.39
CA TYR A 256 -8.99 1.94 -19.45
C TYR A 256 -8.42 0.70 -20.14
N VAL A 257 -7.63 -0.06 -19.39
CA VAL A 257 -7.12 -1.36 -19.83
C VAL A 257 -8.19 -2.42 -19.59
N ARG A 258 -8.61 -3.10 -20.66
CA ARG A 258 -9.56 -4.22 -20.59
C ARG A 258 -8.83 -5.54 -20.82
N LYS A 259 -9.00 -6.49 -19.91
CA LYS A 259 -8.63 -7.89 -20.13
C LYS A 259 -9.54 -8.50 -21.20
N THR A 260 -8.96 -9.00 -22.29
CA THR A 260 -9.68 -9.61 -23.42
C THR A 260 -9.48 -11.12 -23.51
N GLY A 261 -8.39 -11.65 -22.94
CA GLY A 261 -8.10 -13.08 -22.90
C GLY A 261 -7.39 -13.50 -21.62
N VAL A 262 -7.51 -14.77 -21.27
CA VAL A 262 -6.83 -15.42 -20.14
C VAL A 262 -6.23 -16.73 -20.63
N ASP A 263 -4.97 -16.99 -20.29
CA ASP A 263 -4.32 -18.26 -20.56
C ASP A 263 -4.32 -19.12 -19.28
N GLU A 264 -5.37 -19.91 -19.08
CA GLU A 264 -5.48 -20.78 -17.90
C GLU A 264 -4.46 -21.94 -17.94
N GLY A 265 -4.02 -22.37 -19.13
CA GLY A 265 -3.03 -23.43 -19.28
C GLY A 265 -1.66 -23.00 -18.77
N GLU A 266 -1.21 -21.80 -19.14
CA GLU A 266 0.04 -21.22 -18.65
C GLU A 266 0.01 -20.98 -17.13
N LYS A 267 -1.12 -20.52 -16.58
CA LYS A 267 -1.26 -20.37 -15.12
C LYS A 267 -1.16 -21.71 -14.41
N PHE A 268 -1.89 -22.72 -14.87
CA PHE A 268 -1.89 -24.04 -14.25
C PHE A 268 -0.49 -24.66 -14.32
N SER A 269 0.17 -24.62 -15.49
CA SER A 269 1.54 -25.12 -15.65
C SER A 269 2.53 -24.40 -14.74
N ARG A 270 2.41 -23.07 -14.59
CA ARG A 270 3.26 -22.32 -13.66
C ARG A 270 3.01 -22.73 -12.21
N LEU A 271 1.75 -22.89 -11.81
CA LEU A 271 1.39 -23.29 -10.44
C LEU A 271 1.92 -24.69 -10.13
N GLN A 272 1.71 -25.67 -11.01
CA GLN A 272 2.26 -27.02 -10.86
C GLN A 272 3.78 -26.99 -10.70
N GLY A 273 4.50 -26.26 -11.55
CA GLY A 273 5.96 -26.16 -11.40
C GLY A 273 6.44 -25.38 -10.16
N LEU A 274 5.56 -24.66 -9.46
CA LEU A 274 5.86 -24.11 -8.14
C LEU A 274 5.61 -25.15 -7.03
N LEU A 275 4.52 -25.91 -7.13
CA LEU A 275 4.21 -27.02 -6.22
C LEU A 275 5.29 -28.09 -6.27
N ASP A 276 5.69 -28.54 -7.47
CA ASP A 276 6.78 -29.50 -7.66
C ASP A 276 8.07 -29.05 -6.96
N ARG A 277 8.35 -27.74 -6.95
CA ARG A 277 9.54 -27.17 -6.28
C ARG A 277 9.39 -27.17 -4.76
N VAL A 278 8.18 -26.95 -4.25
CA VAL A 278 7.92 -27.01 -2.81
C VAL A 278 8.06 -28.46 -2.34
N ASP A 279 7.47 -29.41 -3.08
CA ASP A 279 7.58 -30.84 -2.80
C ASP A 279 9.05 -31.32 -2.82
N GLU A 280 9.85 -30.88 -3.80
CA GLU A 280 11.29 -31.16 -3.85
C GLU A 280 12.06 -30.66 -2.61
N LEU A 281 11.62 -29.56 -1.98
CA LEU A 281 12.23 -29.04 -0.76
C LEU A 281 11.78 -29.81 0.48
N ASP A 282 10.51 -30.22 0.55
CA ASP A 282 9.96 -31.02 1.64
C ASP A 282 10.51 -32.46 1.64
N GLU A 283 10.82 -33.00 0.46
CA GLU A 283 11.41 -34.33 0.30
C GLU A 283 12.93 -34.37 0.59
N ASP A 284 13.59 -33.22 0.78
CA ASP A 284 15.01 -33.15 1.16
C ASP A 284 15.16 -33.45 2.66
N ALA A 285 14.94 -34.72 3.03
CA ALA A 285 15.04 -35.20 4.41
C ALA A 285 16.41 -34.91 5.05
N ALA A 286 17.48 -34.78 4.23
CA ALA A 286 18.79 -34.37 4.72
C ALA A 286 18.79 -32.91 5.20
N LEU A 287 18.08 -32.01 4.52
CA LEU A 287 17.90 -30.63 4.94
C LEU A 287 17.05 -30.53 6.23
N HIS A 288 16.02 -31.36 6.36
CA HIS A 288 15.21 -31.42 7.58
C HIS A 288 16.03 -31.95 8.77
N ASP A 289 16.81 -33.02 8.59
CA ASP A 289 17.69 -33.56 9.63
C ASP A 289 18.76 -32.54 10.02
N ASP A 290 19.35 -31.84 9.05
CA ASP A 290 20.33 -30.77 9.29
C ASP A 290 19.72 -29.61 10.08
N LEU A 291 18.47 -29.21 9.79
CA LEU A 291 17.75 -28.17 10.53
C LEU A 291 17.48 -28.56 11.97
N VAL A 292 16.99 -29.78 12.21
CA VAL A 292 16.76 -30.32 13.56
C VAL A 292 18.06 -30.41 14.35
N ASP A 293 19.15 -30.83 13.71
CA ASP A 293 20.47 -30.84 14.36
C ASP A 293 20.98 -29.41 14.64
N LEU A 294 20.66 -28.44 13.80
CA LEU A 294 21.01 -27.03 14.01
C LEU A 294 20.23 -26.44 15.19
N GLU A 295 18.92 -26.67 15.24
CA GLU A 295 18.03 -26.24 16.34
C GLU A 295 18.49 -26.85 17.67
N ARG A 296 18.79 -28.15 17.68
CA ARG A 296 19.33 -28.83 18.87
C ARG A 296 20.63 -28.19 19.35
N ARG A 297 21.53 -27.82 18.43
CA ARG A 297 22.80 -27.13 18.77
C ARG A 297 22.56 -25.72 19.30
N LEU A 298 21.55 -25.02 18.78
CA LEU A 298 21.12 -23.70 19.26
C LEU A 298 20.55 -23.80 20.68
N ASP A 299 19.68 -24.76 20.94
CA ASP A 299 19.11 -25.00 22.28
C ASP A 299 20.18 -25.40 23.31
N GLU A 300 21.14 -26.25 22.91
CA GLU A 300 22.29 -26.60 23.75
C GLU A 300 23.16 -25.37 24.06
N ALA A 301 23.39 -24.50 23.06
CA ALA A 301 24.17 -23.27 23.26
C ALA A 301 23.45 -22.26 24.17
N LEU A 302 22.12 -22.11 24.03
CA LEU A 302 21.30 -21.21 24.82
C LEU A 302 21.06 -21.71 26.26
N SER A 303 21.07 -23.04 26.49
CA SER A 303 20.90 -23.63 27.82
C SER A 303 22.18 -23.63 28.68
N THR A 304 23.33 -23.31 28.08
CA THR A 304 24.64 -23.35 28.76
C THR A 304 25.22 -21.94 29.03
N GLY A 305 24.49 -20.87 28.69
CA GLY A 305 24.81 -19.47 29.00
C GLY A 305 23.93 -18.92 30.13
#